data_AF-A0A2H5UDQ5-F1
#
_entry.id   AF-A0A2H5UDQ5-F1
#
_cell.length_a   1.000
_cell.length_b   1.000
_cell.length_c   1.000
_cell.angle_alpha   90.00
_cell.angle_beta   90.00
_cell.angle_gamma   90.00
#
_symmetry.space_group_name_H-M   'P 1'
#
loop_
_entity.id
_entity.type
_entity.pdbx_description
1 polymer ?
#
loop_
_entity_poly.entity_id
_entity_poly.type
_entity_poly.pdbx_seq_one_letter_code
_entity_poly.pdbx_strand_id
1 'polypeptide(L)'
;MSSKFLAELSSDYEKLFEAELGYDVIIYAGEESNVKEIHAHSNILCIRSQYFRTAFSNEWAEKKDGNFILMKPNISPHLFNIILRFIYCGNIELKNLQGPEVLKLLIAVDELNIQQLISYIQEYLIDHQTEFLHQNPSGILETIYQHESFTDLRNFCLEKICEEPEIIFNSDNFIDLKAPLLEILLRRDDLNMDEIKIWEDGVLRSKI
;
A
#
# COMPACT_ATOMS: atom_id res chain seq x y z
N MET A 1 -41.04 9.65 1.37
CA MET A 1 -40.15 8.46 1.41
C MET A 1 -38.95 8.75 0.51
N SER A 2 -37.75 8.37 0.92
CA SER A 2 -36.53 8.51 0.11
C SER A 2 -36.03 7.12 -0.27
N SER A 3 -35.84 6.88 -1.57
CA SER A 3 -35.23 5.66 -2.10
C SER A 3 -33.82 5.97 -2.59
N LYS A 4 -32.88 5.04 -2.42
CA LYS A 4 -31.49 5.18 -2.86
C LYS A 4 -31.15 4.07 -3.86
N PHE A 5 -30.60 4.45 -5.01
CA PHE A 5 -30.22 3.52 -6.09
C PHE A 5 -28.70 3.50 -6.29
N LEU A 6 -27.96 3.25 -5.20
CA LEU A 6 -26.50 3.40 -5.18
C LEU A 6 -25.77 2.32 -5.99
N ALA A 7 -26.31 1.09 -6.03
CA ALA A 7 -25.71 -0.01 -6.78
C ALA A 7 -25.77 0.23 -8.29
N GLU A 8 -26.90 0.74 -8.80
CA GLU A 8 -27.04 1.09 -10.21
C GLU A 8 -26.11 2.25 -10.58
N LEU A 9 -26.08 3.31 -9.76
CA LEU A 9 -25.17 4.43 -9.95
C LEU A 9 -23.69 3.99 -9.97
N SER A 10 -23.29 3.12 -9.03
CA SER A 10 -21.94 2.54 -8.98
C SER A 10 -21.62 1.74 -10.24
N SER A 11 -22.55 0.90 -10.71
CA SER A 11 -22.40 0.15 -11.96
C SER A 11 -22.29 1.06 -13.18
N ASP A 12 -23.01 2.18 -13.21
CA ASP A 12 -22.93 3.12 -14.33
C ASP A 12 -21.57 3.83 -14.42
N TYR A 13 -20.95 4.15 -13.27
CA TYR A 13 -19.57 4.64 -13.26
C TYR A 13 -18.55 3.56 -13.65
N GLU A 14 -18.77 2.29 -13.28
CA GLU A 14 -17.92 1.19 -13.75
C GLU A 14 -17.99 1.04 -15.27
N LYS A 15 -19.19 1.10 -15.86
CA LYS A 15 -19.36 1.11 -17.33
C LYS A 15 -18.70 2.32 -17.99
N LEU A 16 -18.74 3.49 -17.35
CA LEU A 16 -18.07 4.68 -17.85
C LEU A 16 -16.54 4.49 -17.89
N PHE A 17 -15.97 3.84 -16.87
CA PHE A 17 -14.56 3.47 -16.86
C PHE A 17 -14.23 2.50 -18.01
N GLU A 18 -15.00 1.43 -18.17
CA GLU A 18 -14.76 0.41 -19.21
C GLU A 18 -14.97 0.92 -20.64
N ALA A 19 -15.93 1.82 -20.84
CA ALA A 19 -16.23 2.37 -22.16
C ALA A 19 -15.26 3.49 -22.60
N GLU A 20 -14.46 4.00 -21.65
CA GLU A 20 -13.48 5.09 -21.88
C GLU A 20 -14.11 6.33 -22.53
N LEU A 21 -15.40 6.58 -22.30
CA LEU A 21 -16.13 7.66 -22.97
C LEU A 21 -15.81 9.02 -22.35
N GLY A 22 -15.14 9.88 -23.12
CA GLY A 22 -14.84 11.24 -22.70
C GLY A 22 -13.72 11.33 -21.66
N TYR A 23 -12.80 10.37 -21.66
CA TYR A 23 -11.59 10.43 -20.84
C TYR A 23 -10.82 11.72 -21.14
N ASP A 24 -10.17 12.24 -20.11
CA ASP A 24 -9.28 13.40 -20.17
C ASP A 24 -7.96 13.16 -19.42
N VAL A 25 -7.72 11.92 -18.99
CA VAL A 25 -6.49 11.47 -18.33
C VAL A 25 -5.99 10.19 -19.00
N ILE A 26 -4.69 10.17 -19.30
CA ILE A 26 -3.95 9.00 -19.80
C ILE A 26 -2.89 8.65 -18.75
N ILE A 27 -2.96 7.42 -18.24
CA ILE A 27 -2.04 6.88 -17.23
C ILE A 27 -1.20 5.79 -17.88
N TYR A 28 0.11 5.94 -17.83
CA TYR A 28 1.08 4.90 -18.21
C TYR A 28 1.56 4.18 -16.95
N ALA A 29 0.99 3.01 -16.69
CA ALA A 29 1.29 2.19 -15.52
C ALA A 29 2.25 1.04 -15.87
N GLY A 30 3.18 0.72 -14.96
CA GLY A 30 4.14 -0.38 -15.10
C GLY A 30 5.49 0.04 -15.68
N GLU A 31 6.47 -0.85 -15.58
CA GLU A 31 7.85 -0.60 -16.02
C GLU A 31 8.18 -1.35 -17.32
N GLU A 32 9.10 -0.77 -18.09
CA GLU A 32 9.73 -1.36 -19.28
C GLU A 32 8.72 -2.01 -20.25
N SER A 33 8.80 -3.33 -20.45
CA SER A 33 7.96 -4.08 -21.38
C SER A 33 6.52 -4.29 -20.92
N ASN A 34 6.20 -3.95 -19.66
CA ASN A 34 4.87 -4.16 -19.06
C ASN A 34 4.07 -2.85 -18.92
N VAL A 35 4.53 -1.75 -19.52
CA VAL A 35 3.80 -0.48 -19.55
C VAL A 35 2.46 -0.69 -20.25
N LYS A 36 1.37 -0.24 -19.60
CA LYS A 36 0.05 -0.14 -20.23
C LYS A 36 -0.50 1.27 -20.10
N GLU A 37 -1.13 1.70 -21.19
CA GLU A 37 -1.95 2.90 -21.24
C GLU A 37 -3.33 2.59 -20.63
N ILE A 38 -3.80 3.47 -19.75
CA ILE A 38 -5.10 3.38 -19.08
C ILE A 38 -5.79 4.74 -19.15
N HIS A 39 -7.04 4.76 -19.61
CA HIS A 39 -7.84 5.98 -19.72
C HIS A 39 -8.69 6.21 -18.47
N ALA A 40 -8.80 7.48 -18.03
CA ALA A 40 -9.57 7.86 -16.86
C ALA A 40 -10.15 9.29 -16.94
N HIS A 41 -10.96 9.66 -15.94
CA HIS A 41 -11.61 10.97 -15.85
C HIS A 41 -11.09 11.77 -14.65
N SER A 42 -10.52 12.94 -14.93
CA SER A 42 -9.85 13.79 -13.94
C SER A 42 -10.79 14.19 -12.81
N ASN A 43 -12.07 14.48 -13.11
CA ASN A 43 -13.07 14.89 -12.13
C ASN A 43 -13.41 13.77 -11.11
N ILE A 44 -13.52 12.51 -11.56
CA ILE A 44 -13.75 11.34 -10.72
C ILE A 44 -12.51 11.07 -9.86
N LEU A 45 -11.32 11.13 -10.46
CA LEU A 45 -10.07 10.96 -9.72
C LEU A 45 -9.88 12.04 -8.63
N CYS A 46 -10.08 13.31 -8.97
CA CYS A 46 -9.92 14.46 -8.06
C CYS A 46 -10.85 14.47 -6.84
N ILE A 47 -12.06 13.93 -6.98
CA ILE A 47 -13.02 13.90 -5.87
C ILE A 47 -12.75 12.76 -4.89
N ARG A 48 -12.04 11.72 -5.33
CA ARG A 48 -11.74 10.51 -4.55
C ARG A 48 -10.31 10.44 -4.03
N SER A 49 -9.41 11.30 -4.52
CA SER A 49 -7.99 11.31 -4.12
C SER A 49 -7.42 12.73 -4.13
N GLN A 50 -6.76 13.09 -3.02
CA GLN A 50 -6.07 14.38 -2.90
C GLN A 50 -4.82 14.43 -3.79
N TYR A 51 -4.17 13.29 -4.04
CA TYR A 51 -3.06 13.18 -4.98
C TYR A 51 -3.50 13.66 -6.36
N PHE A 52 -4.56 13.08 -6.91
CA PHE A 52 -5.03 13.44 -8.26
C PHE A 52 -5.55 14.87 -8.33
N ARG A 53 -6.25 15.34 -7.27
CA ARG A 53 -6.66 16.74 -7.16
C ARG A 53 -5.48 17.69 -7.32
N THR A 54 -4.39 17.42 -6.60
CA THR A 54 -3.17 18.25 -6.62
C THR A 54 -2.46 18.12 -7.98
N ALA A 55 -2.36 16.90 -8.51
CA ALA A 55 -1.72 16.63 -9.79
C ALA A 55 -2.38 17.37 -10.96
N PHE A 56 -3.70 17.47 -10.97
CA PHE A 56 -4.46 18.08 -12.06
C PHE A 56 -4.76 19.58 -11.86
N SER A 57 -4.65 20.12 -10.63
CA SER A 57 -4.90 21.55 -10.37
C SER A 57 -3.69 22.45 -10.56
N ASN A 58 -2.48 21.93 -10.31
CA ASN A 58 -1.26 22.75 -10.18
C ASN A 58 -0.32 22.63 -11.38
N GLU A 59 -0.82 22.18 -12.54
CA GLU A 59 -0.01 21.90 -13.75
C GLU A 59 1.14 20.92 -13.52
N TRP A 60 1.05 20.08 -12.47
CA TRP A 60 2.07 19.06 -12.20
C TRP A 60 2.02 17.95 -13.26
N ALA A 61 0.82 17.47 -13.59
CA ALA A 61 0.65 16.56 -14.71
C ALA A 61 0.81 17.31 -16.03
N GLU A 62 1.64 16.77 -16.92
CA GLU A 62 1.77 17.27 -18.29
C GLU A 62 0.41 17.20 -19.00
N LYS A 63 0.09 18.21 -19.81
CA LYS A 63 -1.07 18.16 -20.70
C LYS A 63 -0.61 18.02 -22.15
N LYS A 64 -1.10 16.98 -22.82
CA LYS A 64 -0.86 16.73 -24.25
C LYS A 64 -2.18 16.49 -24.96
N ASP A 65 -2.40 17.23 -26.05
CA ASP A 65 -3.62 17.14 -26.87
C ASP A 65 -4.93 17.27 -26.06
N GLY A 66 -4.89 18.06 -24.98
CA GLY A 66 -6.04 18.27 -24.09
C GLY A 66 -6.16 17.28 -22.92
N ASN A 67 -5.38 16.20 -22.92
CA ASN A 67 -5.39 15.16 -21.88
C ASN A 67 -4.26 15.36 -20.87
N PHE A 68 -4.53 15.07 -19.59
CA PHE A 68 -3.49 14.94 -18.57
C PHE A 68 -2.73 13.63 -18.74
N ILE A 69 -1.40 13.69 -18.64
CA ILE A 69 -0.51 12.53 -18.75
C ILE A 69 0.10 12.24 -17.39
N LEU A 70 -0.02 10.98 -16.94
CA LEU A 70 0.58 10.50 -15.69
C LEU A 70 1.44 9.27 -15.94
N MET A 71 2.70 9.34 -15.52
CA MET A 71 3.62 8.21 -15.53
C MET A 71 3.64 7.56 -14.14
N LYS A 72 3.32 6.26 -14.08
CA LYS A 72 3.30 5.46 -12.84
C LYS A 72 4.05 4.14 -13.02
N PRO A 73 5.38 4.21 -13.26
CA PRO A 73 6.18 3.02 -13.54
C PRO A 73 6.14 2.03 -12.37
N ASN A 74 6.19 2.53 -11.15
CA ASN A 74 6.25 1.76 -9.92
C ASN A 74 4.95 1.02 -9.54
N ILE A 75 3.85 1.22 -10.29
CA ILE A 75 2.57 0.55 -10.04
C ILE A 75 2.23 -0.30 -11.26
N SER A 76 2.07 -1.62 -11.07
CA SER A 76 1.72 -2.50 -12.18
C SER A 76 0.32 -2.16 -12.75
N PRO A 77 0.08 -2.40 -14.06
CA PRO A 77 -1.23 -2.14 -14.65
C PRO A 77 -2.38 -2.88 -13.95
N HIS A 78 -2.11 -4.09 -13.44
CA HIS A 78 -3.12 -4.87 -12.73
C HIS A 78 -3.55 -4.19 -11.43
N LEU A 79 -2.59 -3.78 -10.60
CA LEU A 79 -2.87 -3.09 -9.34
C LEU A 79 -3.52 -1.72 -9.59
N PHE A 80 -3.07 -0.98 -10.61
CA PHE A 80 -3.67 0.30 -10.97
C PHE A 80 -5.15 0.16 -11.34
N ASN A 81 -5.51 -0.89 -12.10
CA ASN A 81 -6.91 -1.17 -12.44
C ASN A 81 -7.76 -1.50 -11.21
N ILE A 82 -7.22 -2.22 -10.22
CA ILE A 82 -7.91 -2.46 -8.95
C ILE A 82 -8.21 -1.13 -8.24
N ILE A 83 -7.23 -0.23 -8.19
CA ILE A 83 -7.38 1.10 -7.57
C ILE A 83 -8.43 1.94 -8.31
N LEU A 84 -8.41 1.95 -9.65
CA LEU A 84 -9.37 2.69 -10.45
C LEU A 84 -10.79 2.15 -10.30
N ARG A 85 -10.98 0.82 -10.28
CA ARG A 85 -12.30 0.22 -9.97
C ARG A 85 -12.82 0.70 -8.62
N PHE A 86 -11.98 0.74 -7.59
CA PHE A 86 -12.38 1.31 -6.29
C PHE A 86 -12.76 2.80 -6.38
N ILE A 87 -11.97 3.59 -7.11
CA ILE A 87 -12.25 5.04 -7.27
C ILE A 87 -13.62 5.27 -7.95
N TYR A 88 -13.92 4.50 -9.00
CA TYR A 88 -15.14 4.69 -9.80
C TYR A 88 -16.39 4.11 -9.15
N CYS A 89 -16.32 2.86 -8.67
CA CYS A 89 -17.51 2.12 -8.24
C CYS A 89 -17.46 1.68 -6.77
N GLY A 90 -16.35 1.93 -6.06
CA GLY A 90 -16.18 1.55 -4.65
C GLY A 90 -15.88 0.07 -4.44
N ASN A 91 -15.70 -0.70 -5.52
CA ASN A 91 -15.44 -2.13 -5.45
C ASN A 91 -13.95 -2.43 -5.46
N ILE A 92 -13.53 -3.36 -4.59
CA ILE A 92 -12.18 -3.89 -4.55
C ILE A 92 -12.23 -5.41 -4.35
N GLU A 93 -11.34 -6.14 -5.03
CA GLU A 93 -11.22 -7.59 -4.90
C GLU A 93 -9.77 -7.95 -4.56
N LEU A 94 -9.54 -8.39 -3.32
CA LEU A 94 -8.20 -8.75 -2.81
C LEU A 94 -7.96 -10.27 -2.79
N LYS A 95 -9.03 -11.08 -2.87
CA LYS A 95 -9.00 -12.53 -2.58
C LYS A 95 -8.02 -13.35 -3.44
N ASN A 96 -7.69 -12.85 -4.62
CA ASN A 96 -6.82 -13.54 -5.58
C ASN A 96 -5.38 -13.03 -5.54
N LEU A 97 -5.08 -11.99 -4.74
CA LEU A 97 -3.75 -11.42 -4.61
C LEU A 97 -2.96 -12.16 -3.53
N GLN A 98 -1.68 -12.38 -3.79
CA GLN A 98 -0.75 -12.90 -2.77
C GLN A 98 -0.31 -11.77 -1.83
N GLY A 99 0.10 -12.10 -0.61
CA GLY A 99 0.58 -11.13 0.40
C GLY A 99 1.53 -10.04 -0.15
N PRO A 100 2.58 -10.37 -0.93
CA PRO A 100 3.45 -9.38 -1.55
C PRO A 100 2.74 -8.43 -2.52
N GLU A 101 1.74 -8.91 -3.25
CA GLU A 101 0.93 -8.08 -4.16
C GLU A 101 0.00 -7.15 -3.40
N VAL A 102 -0.60 -7.64 -2.30
CA VAL A 102 -1.43 -6.82 -1.41
C VAL A 102 -0.60 -5.72 -0.75
N LEU A 103 0.63 -6.02 -0.31
CA LEU A 103 1.55 -5.00 0.22
C LEU A 103 1.93 -3.96 -0.84
N LYS A 104 2.23 -4.38 -2.07
CA LYS A 104 2.47 -3.45 -3.19
C LYS A 104 1.25 -2.59 -3.51
N LEU A 105 0.05 -3.17 -3.42
CA LEU A 105 -1.20 -2.41 -3.56
C LEU A 105 -1.34 -1.37 -2.46
N LEU A 106 -1.04 -1.74 -1.20
CA LEU A 106 -1.06 -0.82 -0.06
C LEU A 106 -0.12 0.38 -0.27
N ILE A 107 1.11 0.13 -0.73
CA ILE A 107 2.10 1.17 -1.07
C ILE A 107 1.56 2.09 -2.18
N ALA A 108 0.96 1.52 -3.23
CA ALA A 108 0.40 2.29 -4.33
C ALA A 108 -0.78 3.19 -3.88
N VAL A 109 -1.66 2.69 -3.01
CA VAL A 109 -2.80 3.50 -2.52
C VAL A 109 -2.38 4.58 -1.52
N ASP A 110 -1.27 4.38 -0.81
CA ASP A 110 -0.63 5.40 0.01
C ASP A 110 -0.09 6.55 -0.84
N GLU A 111 0.68 6.22 -1.87
CA GLU A 111 1.20 7.20 -2.83
C GLU A 111 0.07 8.00 -3.49
N LEU A 112 -1.02 7.34 -3.86
CA LEU A 112 -2.22 7.98 -4.42
C LEU A 112 -3.13 8.61 -3.37
N ASN A 113 -2.75 8.57 -2.09
CA ASN A 113 -3.44 9.17 -0.96
C ASN A 113 -4.94 8.85 -0.91
N ILE A 114 -5.27 7.56 -0.83
CA ILE A 114 -6.64 7.04 -0.76
C ILE A 114 -6.88 6.40 0.62
N GLN A 115 -7.08 7.25 1.63
CA GLN A 115 -7.12 6.85 3.05
C GLN A 115 -8.08 5.70 3.38
N GLN A 116 -9.29 5.70 2.80
CA GLN A 116 -10.27 4.62 3.02
C GLN A 116 -9.72 3.25 2.59
N LEU A 117 -8.93 3.21 1.52
CA LEU A 117 -8.37 1.99 0.98
C LEU A 117 -7.11 1.55 1.72
N ILE A 118 -6.33 2.51 2.23
CA ILE A 118 -5.18 2.25 3.12
C ILE A 118 -5.64 1.48 4.35
N SER A 119 -6.66 1.98 5.08
CA SER A 119 -7.18 1.29 6.28
C SER A 119 -7.71 -0.12 5.94
N TYR A 120 -8.51 -0.24 4.88
CA TYR A 120 -9.10 -1.52 4.48
C TYR A 120 -8.06 -2.58 4.11
N ILE A 121 -7.01 -2.19 3.37
CA ILE A 121 -5.96 -3.14 2.95
C ILE A 121 -5.07 -3.55 4.14
N GLN A 122 -4.82 -2.65 5.10
CA GLN A 122 -4.11 -2.99 6.33
C GLN A 122 -4.86 -4.07 7.13
N GLU A 123 -6.17 -3.86 7.35
CA GLU A 123 -7.04 -4.85 8.02
C GLU A 123 -7.00 -6.20 7.29
N TYR A 124 -7.12 -6.19 5.95
CA TYR A 124 -7.03 -7.41 5.16
C TYR A 124 -5.68 -8.15 5.32
N LEU A 125 -4.55 -7.42 5.34
CA LEU A 125 -3.24 -8.02 5.53
C LEU A 125 -3.11 -8.68 6.91
N ILE A 126 -3.63 -8.03 7.95
CA ILE A 126 -3.65 -8.55 9.32
C ILE A 126 -4.52 -9.81 9.39
N ASP A 127 -5.76 -9.72 8.92
CA ASP A 127 -6.75 -10.79 9.10
C ASP A 127 -6.50 -12.03 8.21
N HIS A 128 -5.86 -11.83 7.04
CA HIS A 128 -5.78 -12.87 6.01
C HIS A 128 -4.38 -13.18 5.50
N GLN A 129 -3.37 -12.35 5.82
CA GLN A 129 -2.01 -12.50 5.30
C GLN A 129 -0.95 -12.46 6.42
N THR A 130 -1.32 -12.78 7.65
CA THR A 130 -0.39 -12.84 8.80
C THR A 130 0.83 -13.72 8.51
N GLU A 131 0.65 -14.88 7.86
CA GLU A 131 1.77 -15.76 7.50
C GLU A 131 2.80 -15.05 6.62
N PHE A 132 2.34 -14.29 5.61
CA PHE A 132 3.21 -13.48 4.78
C PHE A 132 3.95 -12.40 5.58
N LEU A 133 3.27 -11.73 6.52
CA LEU A 133 3.91 -10.71 7.37
C LEU A 133 5.06 -11.30 8.22
N HIS A 134 5.03 -12.60 8.53
CA HIS A 134 6.05 -13.28 9.32
C HIS A 134 7.21 -13.88 8.48
N GLN A 135 7.07 -13.96 7.15
CA GLN A 135 8.11 -14.57 6.28
C GLN A 135 9.40 -13.73 6.20
N ASN A 136 9.29 -12.41 6.26
CA ASN A 136 10.44 -11.50 6.29
C ASN A 136 10.17 -10.32 7.23
N PRO A 137 10.23 -10.53 8.55
CA PRO A 137 9.77 -9.54 9.51
C PRO A 137 10.62 -8.25 9.47
N SER A 138 11.94 -8.34 9.27
CA SER A 138 12.80 -7.16 9.09
C SER A 138 12.40 -6.34 7.86
N GLY A 139 12.23 -6.97 6.69
CA GLY A 139 11.86 -6.27 5.47
C GLY A 139 10.43 -5.68 5.50
N ILE A 140 9.50 -6.39 6.14
CA ILE A 140 8.13 -5.90 6.37
C ILE A 140 8.14 -4.69 7.31
N LEU A 141 8.87 -4.76 8.43
CA LEU A 141 8.99 -3.65 9.36
C LEU A 141 9.62 -2.43 8.68
N GLU A 142 10.69 -2.62 7.91
CA GLU A 142 11.29 -1.54 7.12
C GLU A 142 10.31 -0.87 6.17
N THR A 143 9.49 -1.67 5.47
CA THR A 143 8.46 -1.14 4.57
C THR A 143 7.43 -0.33 5.35
N ILE A 144 6.89 -0.88 6.45
CA ILE A 144 5.87 -0.23 7.27
C ILE A 144 6.35 1.12 7.83
N TYR A 145 7.63 1.21 8.21
CA TYR A 145 8.18 2.45 8.76
C TYR A 145 8.53 3.51 7.72
N GLN A 146 8.59 3.16 6.43
CA GLN A 146 8.72 4.13 5.35
C GLN A 146 7.40 4.87 5.06
N HIS A 147 6.28 4.33 5.52
CA HIS A 147 4.94 4.85 5.25
C HIS A 147 4.24 5.26 6.54
N GLU A 148 4.07 6.57 6.76
CA GLU A 148 3.48 7.12 7.99
C GLU A 148 2.03 6.66 8.22
N SER A 149 1.28 6.40 7.14
CA SER A 149 -0.12 5.99 7.16
C SER A 149 -0.35 4.53 7.57
N PHE A 150 0.69 3.70 7.65
CA PHE A 150 0.56 2.25 7.94
C PHE A 150 0.50 1.97 9.44
N THR A 151 -0.32 2.74 10.17
CA THR A 151 -0.38 2.70 11.63
C THR A 151 -0.89 1.37 12.17
N ASP A 152 -1.88 0.76 11.52
CA ASP A 152 -2.52 -0.46 12.00
C ASP A 152 -1.58 -1.66 11.84
N LEU A 153 -0.92 -1.77 10.67
CA LEU A 153 0.13 -2.76 10.44
C LEU A 153 1.32 -2.55 11.37
N ARG A 154 1.73 -1.30 11.60
CA ARG A 154 2.84 -1.00 12.53
C ARG A 154 2.52 -1.49 13.93
N ASN A 155 1.35 -1.16 14.45
CA ASN A 155 0.95 -1.58 15.79
C ASN A 155 0.86 -3.10 15.88
N PHE A 156 0.20 -3.74 14.92
CA PHE A 156 0.09 -5.20 14.86
C PHE A 156 1.46 -5.89 14.84
N CYS A 157 2.36 -5.47 13.93
CA CYS A 157 3.68 -6.08 13.83
C CYS A 157 4.49 -5.87 15.11
N LEU A 158 4.48 -4.66 15.69
CA LEU A 158 5.21 -4.39 16.93
C LEU A 158 4.68 -5.20 18.11
N GLU A 159 3.36 -5.31 18.27
CA GLU A 159 2.74 -6.15 19.30
C GLU A 159 3.19 -7.60 19.15
N LYS A 160 3.12 -8.15 17.92
CA LYS A 160 3.58 -9.51 17.63
C LYS A 160 5.05 -9.74 17.93
N ILE A 161 5.92 -8.79 17.55
CA ILE A 161 7.36 -8.86 17.85
C ILE A 161 7.61 -8.78 19.35
N CYS A 162 6.83 -7.99 20.10
CA CYS A 162 7.02 -7.90 21.54
C CYS A 162 6.55 -9.16 22.27
N GLU A 163 5.47 -9.78 21.80
CA GLU A 163 4.98 -11.07 22.31
C GLU A 163 5.95 -12.21 22.00
N GLU A 164 6.48 -12.26 20.78
CA GLU A 164 7.34 -13.32 20.24
C GLU A 164 8.61 -12.74 19.57
N PRO A 165 9.59 -12.24 20.36
CA PRO A 165 10.78 -11.56 19.84
C PRO A 165 11.64 -12.43 18.92
N GLU A 166 11.60 -13.75 19.10
CA GLU A 166 12.31 -14.72 18.27
C GLU A 166 11.98 -14.57 16.79
N ILE A 167 10.79 -14.07 16.43
CA ILE A 167 10.40 -13.79 15.04
C ILE A 167 11.43 -12.89 14.35
N ILE A 168 11.95 -11.88 15.06
CA ILE A 168 12.99 -10.99 14.53
C ILE A 168 14.37 -11.47 14.93
N PHE A 169 14.63 -11.67 16.22
CA PHE A 169 16.01 -11.86 16.72
C PHE A 169 16.63 -13.20 16.30
N ASN A 170 15.82 -14.22 16.05
CA ASN A 170 16.31 -15.51 15.53
C ASN A 170 16.21 -15.63 14.01
N SER A 171 15.67 -14.61 13.32
CA SER A 171 15.57 -14.63 11.86
C SER A 171 16.93 -14.39 11.21
N ASP A 172 17.18 -15.05 10.09
CA ASP A 172 18.37 -14.78 9.26
C ASP A 172 18.39 -13.31 8.77
N ASN A 173 17.21 -12.69 8.65
CA ASN A 173 17.03 -11.32 8.21
C ASN A 173 17.29 -10.29 9.32
N PHE A 174 17.63 -10.71 10.55
CA PHE A 174 17.93 -9.79 11.64
C PHE A 174 19.13 -8.88 11.31
N ILE A 175 20.14 -9.43 10.63
CA ILE A 175 21.35 -8.68 10.24
C ILE A 175 21.04 -7.49 9.31
N ASP A 176 19.91 -7.56 8.61
CA ASP A 176 19.45 -6.51 7.69
C ASP A 176 18.66 -5.41 8.42
N LEU A 177 18.26 -5.64 9.69
CA LEU A 177 17.45 -4.70 10.44
C LEU A 177 18.23 -3.41 10.71
N LYS A 178 17.75 -2.30 10.12
CA LYS A 178 18.35 -0.99 10.33
C LYS A 178 18.35 -0.55 11.80
N ALA A 179 19.45 0.06 12.23
CA ALA A 179 19.66 0.51 13.60
C ALA A 179 18.51 1.35 14.20
N PRO A 180 17.84 2.27 13.47
CA PRO A 180 16.69 3.01 14.03
C PRO A 180 15.49 2.12 14.37
N LEU A 181 15.26 1.04 13.61
CA LEU A 181 14.18 0.09 13.90
C LEU A 181 14.53 -0.79 15.10
N LEU A 182 15.79 -1.22 15.19
CA LEU A 182 16.27 -1.93 16.37
C LEU A 182 16.16 -1.05 17.62
N GLU A 183 16.51 0.24 17.53
CA GLU A 183 16.36 1.18 18.63
C GLU A 183 14.90 1.31 19.09
N ILE A 184 13.95 1.33 18.14
CA ILE A 184 12.52 1.36 18.48
C ILE A 184 12.12 0.11 19.25
N LEU A 185 12.56 -1.08 18.82
CA LEU A 185 12.27 -2.34 19.51
C LEU A 185 12.89 -2.38 20.91
N LEU A 186 14.15 -1.98 21.06
CA LEU A 186 14.87 -1.98 22.33
C LEU A 186 14.32 -0.98 23.36
N ARG A 187 13.64 0.07 22.90
CA ARG A 187 13.00 1.07 23.77
C ARG A 187 11.63 0.62 24.32
N ARG A 188 11.14 -0.55 23.90
CA ARG A 188 9.84 -1.05 24.34
C ARG A 188 9.96 -1.80 25.66
N ASP A 189 9.20 -1.34 26.65
CA ASP A 189 9.14 -1.96 27.98
C ASP A 189 8.42 -3.33 27.95
N ASP A 190 7.64 -3.61 26.90
CA ASP A 190 6.87 -4.84 26.73
C ASP A 190 7.55 -5.89 25.84
N LEU A 191 8.81 -5.67 25.44
CA LEU A 191 9.59 -6.65 24.69
C LEU A 191 9.89 -7.89 25.57
N ASN A 192 9.28 -9.03 25.25
CA ASN A 192 9.36 -10.27 26.03
C ASN A 192 10.69 -11.05 25.79
N MET A 193 11.84 -10.38 25.96
CA MET A 193 13.16 -10.99 25.77
C MET A 193 14.14 -10.53 26.85
N ASP A 194 14.93 -11.46 27.38
CA ASP A 194 16.00 -11.12 28.33
C ASP A 194 17.05 -10.24 27.64
N GLU A 195 17.42 -9.10 28.25
CA GLU A 195 18.42 -8.18 27.70
C GLU A 195 19.73 -8.89 27.33
N ILE A 196 20.16 -9.85 28.16
CA ILE A 196 21.37 -10.64 27.93
C ILE A 196 21.30 -11.41 26.60
N LYS A 197 20.15 -11.99 26.26
CA LYS A 197 19.95 -12.69 24.99
C LYS A 197 19.98 -11.71 23.82
N ILE A 198 19.42 -10.51 24.00
CA ILE A 198 19.48 -9.46 22.96
C ILE A 198 20.93 -9.05 22.70
N TRP A 199 21.77 -8.93 23.73
CA TRP A 199 23.20 -8.62 23.58
C TRP A 199 23.97 -9.76 22.90
N GLU A 200 23.66 -11.02 23.23
CA GLU A 200 24.32 -12.20 22.66
C GLU A 200 23.95 -12.42 21.19
N ASP A 201 22.68 -12.33 20.82
CA ASP A 201 22.23 -12.53 19.43
C ASP A 201 22.42 -11.26 18.57
N GLY A 202 22.24 -10.07 19.14
CA GLY A 202 22.21 -8.82 18.38
C GLY A 202 23.58 -8.17 18.12
N VAL A 203 24.48 -8.18 19.10
CA VAL A 203 25.74 -7.43 19.05
C VAL A 203 26.93 -8.28 18.59
N LEU A 204 26.87 -9.61 18.74
CA LEU A 204 27.91 -10.53 18.25
C LEU A 204 27.72 -10.89 16.78
N ARG A 205 26.48 -11.01 16.28
CA ARG A 205 26.21 -11.35 14.88
C ARG A 205 26.34 -10.19 13.90
N SER A 206 26.18 -8.94 14.34
CA SER A 206 26.34 -7.73 13.51
C SER A 206 27.80 -7.25 13.37
N LYS A 207 28.76 -7.96 14.00
CA LYS A 207 30.20 -7.61 14.03
C LYS A 207 31.12 -8.64 13.35
N ILE A 208 30.56 -9.65 12.68
CA ILE A 208 31.29 -10.65 11.86
C ILE A 208 30.85 -10.45 10.41
#